data_AF-A0A0L0CY25-F1
#
_entry.id   AF-A0A0L0CY25-F1
#
_cell.length_a   1.000
_cell.length_b   1.000
_cell.length_c   1.000
_cell.angle_alpha   90.00
_cell.angle_beta   90.00
_cell.angle_gamma   90.00
#
_symmetry.space_group_name_H-M   'P 1'
#
loop_
_entity.id
_entity.type
_entity.pdbx_description
1 polymer ?
#
loop_
_entity_poly.entity_id
_entity_poly.type
_entity_poly.pdbx_seq_one_letter_code
_entity_poly.pdbx_strand_id
1 'polypeptide(L)'
;MDIHAQENQTGIRFSWNLWPPTKAEAAKIEVPLGCLYTVLKRTDDSSVKLVEYEPLKCKTSNCILNPYCNIDFRNKTWTCPFSNTKNPFPLHYAEHISEKNLPADVMYSNIEYIQPSNVGDIPPPTFLFVIDTCLLEEELEQLKDSIQQCISLMPGDAYIGIITFGNMCYVHEIGFNDCLKSYVFKGNKEISAQDLQKQLNLGSRNDPRSSTTSASARRFLQPVSECEYNINMLLEDIQKDNWPTPPDQRAKRCTRCSIECCYWFIRMLL
;
A
#
# COMPACT_ATOMS: atom_id res chain seq x y z
N MET A 1 -4.93 -24.97 25.30
CA MET A 1 -3.94 -23.92 25.00
C MET A 1 -4.55 -22.61 25.46
N ASP A 2 -3.77 -21.76 26.14
CA ASP A 2 -4.22 -20.42 26.51
C ASP A 2 -4.50 -19.61 25.22
N ILE A 3 -5.64 -18.93 25.16
CA ILE A 3 -6.08 -18.16 23.98
C ILE A 3 -5.08 -17.05 23.67
N HIS A 4 -4.53 -16.43 24.71
CA HIS A 4 -3.53 -15.37 24.54
C HIS A 4 -2.21 -15.91 24.01
N ALA A 5 -1.78 -17.11 24.43
CA ALA A 5 -0.60 -17.76 23.86
C ALA A 5 -0.78 -18.06 22.37
N GLN A 6 -1.95 -18.57 21.96
CA GLN A 6 -2.26 -18.84 20.55
C GLN A 6 -2.31 -17.56 19.72
N GLU A 7 -2.98 -16.52 20.21
CA GLU A 7 -3.03 -15.21 19.55
C GLU A 7 -1.63 -14.58 19.46
N ASN A 8 -0.80 -14.76 20.50
CA ASN A 8 0.60 -14.33 20.51
C ASN A 8 1.43 -14.99 19.43
N GLN A 9 1.30 -16.30 19.26
CA GLN A 9 2.03 -17.07 18.26
C GLN A 9 1.51 -16.87 16.83
N THR A 10 0.19 -16.89 16.64
CA THR A 10 -0.43 -16.97 15.30
C THR A 10 -0.97 -15.64 14.78
N GLY A 11 -1.25 -14.68 15.67
CA GLY A 11 -1.98 -13.47 15.32
C GLY A 11 -3.47 -13.70 15.03
N ILE A 12 -4.00 -14.87 15.36
CA ILE A 12 -5.39 -15.25 15.11
C ILE A 12 -6.15 -15.39 16.43
N ARG A 13 -7.34 -14.80 16.49
CA ARG A 13 -8.28 -14.96 17.60
C ARG A 13 -9.65 -15.35 17.09
N PHE A 14 -10.08 -16.57 17.40
CA PHE A 14 -11.41 -17.07 17.04
C PHE A 14 -12.48 -16.66 18.05
N SER A 15 -13.73 -16.49 17.58
CA SER A 15 -14.91 -16.46 18.45
C SER A 15 -15.13 -17.82 19.14
N TRP A 16 -14.85 -18.91 18.42
CA TRP A 16 -14.93 -20.29 18.91
C TRP A 16 -13.73 -21.09 18.42
N ASN A 17 -12.91 -21.59 19.36
CA ASN A 17 -11.77 -22.48 19.05
C ASN A 17 -12.19 -23.94 18.80
N LEU A 18 -13.45 -24.27 19.10
CA LEU A 18 -14.07 -25.56 18.81
C LEU A 18 -15.31 -25.30 17.97
N TRP A 19 -15.33 -25.88 16.78
CA TRP A 19 -16.38 -25.60 15.81
C TRP A 19 -17.54 -26.59 16.00
N PRO A 20 -18.80 -26.14 15.84
CA PRO A 20 -19.93 -27.03 15.84
C PRO A 20 -19.81 -28.01 14.65
N PRO A 21 -19.99 -29.33 14.86
CA PRO A 21 -19.81 -30.33 13.81
C PRO A 21 -20.86 -30.24 12.70
N THR A 22 -22.02 -29.59 12.96
CA THR A 22 -23.11 -29.47 12.00
C THR A 22 -23.58 -28.03 11.80
N LYS A 23 -24.11 -27.74 10.60
CA LYS A 23 -24.72 -26.43 10.29
C LYS A 23 -25.93 -26.12 11.19
N ALA A 24 -26.67 -27.14 11.60
CA ALA A 24 -27.86 -26.98 12.46
C ALA A 24 -27.48 -26.53 13.88
N GLU A 25 -26.35 -27.00 14.41
CA GLU A 25 -25.81 -26.54 15.69
C GLU A 25 -25.18 -25.16 15.56
N ALA A 26 -24.43 -24.90 14.49
CA ALA A 26 -23.92 -23.56 14.18
C ALA A 26 -25.03 -22.50 14.13
N ALA A 27 -26.20 -22.83 13.56
CA ALA A 27 -27.33 -21.92 13.48
C ALA A 27 -27.97 -21.57 14.83
N LYS A 28 -27.70 -22.35 15.89
CA LYS A 28 -28.16 -22.06 17.26
C LYS A 28 -27.20 -21.16 18.02
N ILE A 29 -25.99 -20.94 17.50
CA ILE A 29 -24.99 -20.10 18.15
C ILE A 29 -25.24 -18.65 17.76
N GLU A 30 -25.46 -17.78 18.76
CA GLU A 30 -25.73 -16.36 18.54
C GLU A 30 -24.50 -15.61 18.01
N VAL A 31 -23.30 -15.98 18.49
CA VAL A 31 -22.03 -15.40 18.04
C VAL A 31 -21.51 -16.19 16.83
N PRO A 32 -21.32 -15.56 15.66
CA PRO A 32 -20.91 -16.27 14.45
C PRO A 32 -19.51 -16.87 14.60
N LEU A 33 -19.28 -17.96 13.86
CA LEU A 33 -17.95 -18.55 13.72
C LEU A 33 -17.07 -17.64 12.85
N GLY A 34 -16.02 -17.08 13.44
CA GLY A 34 -15.11 -16.18 12.76
C GLY A 34 -13.81 -15.99 13.53
N CYS A 35 -12.87 -15.25 12.93
CA CYS A 35 -11.65 -14.86 13.61
C CYS A 35 -11.24 -13.43 13.27
N LEU A 36 -10.53 -12.80 14.20
CA LEU A 36 -9.71 -11.63 13.94
C LEU A 36 -8.31 -12.14 13.59
N TYR A 37 -7.76 -11.65 12.49
CA TYR A 37 -6.44 -12.03 12.02
C TYR A 37 -5.58 -10.80 11.74
N THR A 38 -4.43 -10.74 12.42
CA THR A 38 -3.42 -9.70 12.20
C THR A 38 -2.34 -10.24 11.28
N VAL A 39 -2.52 -10.03 9.96
CA VAL A 39 -1.63 -10.57 8.91
C VAL A 39 -0.18 -10.13 9.11
N LEU A 40 0.05 -8.82 9.26
CA LEU A 40 1.38 -8.23 9.46
C LEU A 40 1.61 -7.98 10.95
N LYS A 41 1.48 -9.04 11.75
CA LYS A 41 1.70 -8.93 13.20
C LYS A 41 3.18 -8.63 13.45
N ARG A 42 3.45 -7.41 13.90
CA ARG A 42 4.75 -7.03 14.44
C ARG A 42 4.88 -7.67 15.80
N THR A 43 5.78 -8.63 15.94
CA THR A 43 6.19 -9.14 17.25
C THR A 43 7.52 -8.51 17.60
N ASP A 44 7.62 -7.96 18.82
CA ASP A 44 8.85 -7.38 19.37
C ASP A 44 9.99 -8.42 19.47
N ASP A 45 9.61 -9.70 19.40
CA ASP A 45 10.47 -10.85 19.30
C ASP A 45 10.25 -11.54 17.95
N SER A 46 11.32 -11.93 17.27
CA SER A 46 11.43 -12.47 15.90
C SER A 46 10.63 -13.78 15.63
N SER A 47 9.34 -13.85 15.92
CA SER A 47 8.58 -15.10 15.83
C SER A 47 8.18 -15.52 14.41
N VAL A 48 8.11 -14.58 13.46
CA VAL A 48 7.79 -14.90 12.07
C VAL A 48 9.05 -15.36 11.36
N LYS A 49 9.05 -16.59 10.86
CA LYS A 49 10.20 -17.16 10.15
C LYS A 49 10.21 -16.64 8.71
N LEU A 50 11.25 -15.87 8.38
CA LEU A 50 11.54 -15.45 7.01
C LEU A 50 12.24 -16.57 6.24
N VAL A 51 11.84 -16.77 4.99
CA VAL A 51 12.43 -17.76 4.08
C VAL A 51 12.65 -17.16 2.69
N GLU A 52 13.78 -17.50 2.05
CA GLU A 52 14.21 -16.95 0.75
C GLU A 52 14.05 -17.97 -0.39
N TYR A 53 12.87 -18.56 -0.49
CA TYR A 53 12.53 -19.49 -1.57
C TYR A 53 11.05 -19.38 -1.93
N GLU A 54 10.68 -19.93 -3.09
CA GLU A 54 9.28 -19.87 -3.55
C GLU A 54 8.37 -20.84 -2.78
N PRO A 55 7.14 -20.42 -2.44
CA PRO A 55 6.16 -21.27 -1.76
C PRO A 55 5.72 -22.45 -2.65
N LEU A 56 5.69 -23.65 -2.08
CA LEU A 56 5.17 -24.85 -2.75
C LEU A 56 3.64 -24.83 -2.76
N LYS A 57 3.05 -24.70 -3.95
CA LYS A 57 1.60 -24.60 -4.14
C LYS A 57 0.98 -25.94 -4.57
N CYS A 58 -0.16 -26.28 -3.99
CA CYS A 58 -0.98 -27.39 -4.46
C CYS A 58 -1.58 -27.07 -5.84
N LYS A 59 -1.47 -28.01 -6.78
CA LYS A 59 -1.94 -27.83 -8.17
C LYS A 59 -3.45 -27.63 -8.30
N THR A 60 -4.24 -28.10 -7.34
CA THR A 60 -5.71 -28.07 -7.41
C THR A 60 -6.31 -26.93 -6.60
N SER A 61 -5.78 -26.65 -5.40
CA SER A 61 -6.36 -25.65 -4.48
C SER A 61 -5.54 -24.37 -4.33
N ASN A 62 -4.34 -24.29 -4.92
CA ASN A 62 -3.36 -23.23 -4.67
C ASN A 62 -2.95 -23.08 -3.19
N CYS A 63 -3.35 -24.01 -2.31
CA CYS A 63 -2.90 -24.05 -0.92
C CYS A 63 -1.37 -24.21 -0.88
N ILE A 64 -0.73 -23.39 -0.04
CA ILE A 64 0.70 -23.44 0.20
C ILE A 64 1.00 -24.57 1.19
N LEU A 65 2.13 -25.27 0.99
CA LEU A 65 2.64 -26.25 1.95
C LEU A 65 2.69 -25.64 3.35
N ASN A 66 2.16 -26.37 4.33
CA ASN A 66 2.04 -25.91 5.70
C ASN A 66 2.15 -27.11 6.66
N PRO A 67 2.26 -26.90 7.99
CA PRO A 67 2.44 -27.97 8.97
C PRO A 67 1.33 -29.03 9.02
N TYR A 68 0.15 -28.73 8.47
CA TYR A 68 -0.99 -29.66 8.43
C TYR A 68 -1.01 -30.55 7.18
N CYS A 69 -0.05 -30.39 6.27
CA CYS A 69 0.11 -31.29 5.13
C CYS A 69 0.75 -32.62 5.57
N ASN A 70 0.20 -33.74 5.11
CA ASN A 70 0.80 -35.06 5.35
C ASN A 70 1.93 -35.31 4.35
N ILE A 71 3.14 -35.62 4.83
CA ILE A 71 4.36 -35.78 4.03
C ILE A 71 4.72 -37.26 3.92
N ASP A 72 4.90 -37.72 2.68
CA ASP A 72 5.42 -39.04 2.37
C ASP A 72 6.90 -38.91 1.97
N PHE A 73 7.81 -39.18 2.92
CA PHE A 73 9.25 -39.11 2.71
C PHE A 73 9.80 -40.19 1.78
N ARG A 74 9.06 -41.29 1.57
CA ARG A 74 9.47 -42.39 0.70
C ARG A 74 9.18 -42.05 -0.76
N ASN A 75 7.96 -41.60 -1.05
CA ASN A 75 7.55 -41.23 -2.41
C ASN A 75 7.87 -39.77 -2.75
N LYS A 76 8.38 -38.99 -1.80
CA LYS A 76 8.68 -37.55 -1.93
C LYS A 76 7.45 -36.78 -2.43
N THR A 77 6.32 -36.99 -1.75
CA THR A 77 5.06 -36.29 -2.03
C THR A 77 4.46 -35.72 -0.75
N TRP A 78 3.55 -34.76 -0.90
CA TRP A 78 2.75 -34.22 0.20
C TRP A 78 1.27 -34.17 -0.17
N THR A 79 0.40 -34.37 0.81
CA THR A 79 -1.06 -34.35 0.62
C THR A 79 -1.61 -33.04 1.14
N CYS A 80 -2.32 -32.31 0.29
CA CYS A 80 -2.94 -31.04 0.67
C CYS A 80 -4.14 -31.26 1.60
N PRO A 81 -4.26 -30.55 2.75
CA PRO A 81 -5.36 -30.74 3.70
C PRO A 81 -6.71 -30.25 3.18
N PHE A 82 -6.73 -29.40 2.15
CA PHE A 82 -7.98 -28.85 1.59
C PHE A 82 -8.52 -29.68 0.43
N SER A 83 -7.66 -30.10 -0.50
CA SER A 83 -8.07 -30.86 -1.69
C SER A 83 -7.88 -32.37 -1.56
N ASN A 84 -7.17 -32.84 -0.53
CA ASN A 84 -6.76 -34.24 -0.36
C ASN A 84 -5.95 -34.81 -1.55
N THR A 85 -5.46 -33.95 -2.44
CA THR A 85 -4.66 -34.35 -3.60
C THR A 85 -3.20 -34.50 -3.20
N LYS A 86 -2.53 -35.53 -3.72
CA LYS A 86 -1.09 -35.72 -3.59
C LYS A 86 -0.34 -34.83 -4.59
N ASN A 87 0.65 -34.09 -4.11
CA ASN A 87 1.52 -33.24 -4.91
C ASN A 87 2.97 -33.75 -4.77
N PRO A 88 3.72 -33.90 -5.87
CA PRO A 88 5.14 -34.24 -5.80
C PRO A 88 5.96 -33.03 -5.31
N PHE A 89 7.02 -33.28 -4.55
CA PHE A 89 8.02 -32.25 -4.28
C PHE A 89 8.85 -31.96 -5.54
N PRO A 90 9.29 -30.71 -5.77
CA PRO A 90 10.31 -30.42 -6.76
C PRO A 90 11.61 -31.20 -6.47
N LEU A 91 12.42 -31.45 -7.52
CA LEU A 91 13.61 -32.30 -7.42
C LEU A 91 14.58 -31.85 -6.31
N HIS A 92 14.93 -30.56 -6.29
CA HIS A 92 15.82 -29.98 -5.27
C HIS A 92 15.27 -30.15 -3.83
N TYR A 93 13.95 -30.13 -3.66
CA TYR A 93 13.31 -30.29 -2.36
C TYR A 93 13.27 -31.77 -1.95
N ALA A 94 12.99 -32.65 -2.91
CA ALA A 94 12.91 -34.09 -2.72
C ALA A 94 14.25 -34.72 -2.27
N GLU A 95 15.38 -34.17 -2.73
CA GLU A 95 16.73 -34.64 -2.37
C GLU A 95 17.08 -34.38 -0.90
N HIS A 96 16.62 -33.27 -0.32
CA HIS A 96 17.02 -32.85 1.02
C HIS A 96 15.99 -33.17 2.11
N ILE A 97 14.71 -33.36 1.75
CA ILE A 97 13.65 -33.59 2.73
C ILE A 97 13.76 -34.97 3.40
N SER A 98 13.79 -34.97 4.74
CA SER A 98 13.75 -36.18 5.58
C SER A 98 13.11 -35.89 6.93
N GLU A 99 12.80 -36.91 7.71
CA GLU A 99 12.24 -36.75 9.07
C GLU A 99 13.12 -35.91 10.00
N LYS A 100 14.44 -35.89 9.76
CA LYS A 100 15.42 -35.11 10.54
C LYS A 100 15.71 -33.74 9.94
N ASN A 101 15.35 -33.52 8.67
CA ASN A 101 15.61 -32.29 7.94
C ASN A 101 14.30 -31.79 7.36
N LEU A 102 13.50 -31.15 8.21
CA LEU A 102 12.23 -30.56 7.84
C LEU A 102 12.42 -29.11 7.39
N PRO A 103 11.71 -28.68 6.34
CA PRO A 103 11.70 -27.30 5.89
C PRO A 103 10.87 -26.43 6.84
N ALA A 104 11.12 -25.12 6.80
CA ALA A 104 10.40 -24.17 7.64
C ALA A 104 8.88 -24.17 7.36
N ASP A 105 8.45 -24.43 6.12
CA ASP A 105 7.03 -24.55 5.73
C ASP A 105 6.25 -25.53 6.60
N VAL A 106 6.91 -26.56 7.13
CA VAL A 106 6.27 -27.65 7.87
C VAL A 106 6.50 -27.50 9.37
N MET A 107 7.55 -26.79 9.78
CA MET A 107 7.89 -26.58 11.19
C MET A 107 7.13 -25.41 11.83
N TYR A 108 6.75 -24.40 11.04
CA TYR A 108 6.17 -23.16 11.55
C TYR A 108 4.78 -22.93 10.96
N SER A 109 3.82 -22.53 11.80
CA SER A 109 2.46 -22.18 11.37
C SER A 109 2.38 -20.84 10.64
N ASN A 110 3.30 -19.92 10.95
CA ASN A 110 3.40 -18.60 10.35
C ASN A 110 4.80 -18.39 9.78
N ILE A 111 4.88 -18.17 8.48
CA ILE A 111 6.13 -17.89 7.76
C ILE A 111 5.89 -16.80 6.72
N GLU A 112 6.95 -16.08 6.36
CA GLU A 112 6.91 -15.07 5.32
C GLU A 112 7.97 -15.38 4.25
N TYR A 113 7.52 -15.41 3.00
CA TYR A 113 8.35 -15.74 1.85
C TYR A 113 8.91 -14.46 1.24
N ILE A 114 10.22 -14.28 1.35
CA ILE A 114 10.94 -13.26 0.60
C ILE A 114 11.01 -13.73 -0.85
N GLN A 115 10.22 -13.09 -1.71
CA GLN A 115 10.27 -13.36 -3.14
C GLN A 115 11.59 -12.83 -3.70
N PRO A 116 12.25 -13.55 -4.63
CA PRO A 116 13.43 -13.03 -5.30
C PRO A 116 13.08 -11.72 -6.02
N SER A 117 14.00 -10.75 -6.04
CA SER A 117 13.84 -9.40 -6.59
C SER A 117 13.49 -9.34 -8.09
N ASN A 118 13.32 -10.49 -8.74
CA ASN A 118 12.99 -10.64 -10.15
C ASN A 118 11.48 -10.53 -10.42
N VAL A 119 10.65 -10.33 -9.39
CA VAL A 119 9.20 -10.09 -9.51
C VAL A 119 8.94 -8.63 -9.90
N GLY A 120 9.43 -8.23 -11.07
CA GLY A 120 9.26 -6.89 -11.64
C GLY A 120 9.93 -5.75 -10.85
N ASP A 121 10.20 -4.63 -11.52
CA ASP A 121 10.61 -3.41 -10.82
C ASP A 121 9.44 -2.97 -9.92
N ILE A 122 9.52 -3.25 -8.62
CA ILE A 122 8.56 -2.74 -7.64
C ILE A 122 8.75 -1.22 -7.64
N PRO A 123 7.74 -0.42 -8.03
CA PRO A 123 7.90 1.02 -8.05
C PRO A 123 8.17 1.52 -6.62
N PRO A 124 9.05 2.53 -6.45
CA PRO A 124 9.26 3.15 -5.15
C PRO A 124 7.96 3.68 -4.55
N PRO A 125 7.85 3.76 -3.22
CA PRO A 125 6.66 4.32 -2.58
C PRO A 125 6.43 5.75 -3.06
N THR A 126 5.16 6.10 -3.30
CA THR A 126 4.76 7.42 -3.76
C THR A 126 3.85 8.07 -2.73
N PHE A 127 4.19 9.29 -2.31
CA PHE A 127 3.45 10.09 -1.35
C PHE A 127 2.91 11.36 -2.03
N LEU A 128 1.60 11.58 -1.95
CA LEU A 128 0.96 12.77 -2.51
C LEU A 128 0.29 13.54 -1.38
N PHE A 129 0.86 14.70 -1.02
CA PHE A 129 0.29 15.57 0.00
C PHE A 129 -0.84 16.41 -0.61
N VAL A 130 -2.02 16.35 0.01
CA VAL A 130 -3.18 17.16 -0.37
C VAL A 130 -3.52 18.08 0.80
N ILE A 131 -3.16 19.35 0.67
CA ILE A 131 -3.07 20.31 1.77
C ILE A 131 -4.22 21.33 1.68
N ASP A 132 -5.02 21.45 2.73
CA ASP A 132 -6.04 22.50 2.87
C ASP A 132 -5.40 23.82 3.33
N THR A 133 -5.57 24.90 2.57
CA THR A 133 -5.06 26.24 2.91
C THR A 133 -6.12 27.15 3.55
N CYS A 134 -7.36 26.68 3.73
CA CYS A 134 -8.43 27.42 4.42
C CYS A 134 -8.36 27.25 5.96
N LEU A 135 -7.15 27.37 6.52
CA LEU A 135 -6.84 27.24 7.95
C LEU A 135 -6.43 28.59 8.57
N LEU A 136 -6.23 28.61 9.88
CA LEU A 136 -5.54 29.73 10.53
C LEU A 136 -4.04 29.69 10.16
N GLU A 137 -3.39 30.85 10.16
CA GLU A 137 -1.99 30.96 9.75
C GLU A 137 -1.04 30.17 10.68
N GLU A 138 -1.30 30.22 11.99
CA GLU A 138 -0.55 29.45 12.99
C GLU A 138 -0.71 27.92 12.80
N GLU A 139 -1.91 27.45 12.46
CA GLU A 139 -2.18 26.03 12.19
C GLU A 139 -1.49 25.58 10.89
N LEU A 140 -1.49 26.43 9.87
CA LEU A 140 -0.83 26.16 8.60
C LEU A 140 0.69 26.06 8.79
N GLU A 141 1.28 26.91 9.62
CA GLU A 141 2.71 26.86 9.91
C GLU A 141 3.09 25.56 10.64
N GLN A 142 2.31 25.15 11.65
CA GLN A 142 2.51 23.85 12.32
C GLN A 142 2.35 22.65 11.36
N LEU A 143 1.44 22.77 10.39
CA LEU A 143 1.26 21.75 9.36
C LEU A 143 2.48 21.66 8.43
N LYS A 144 3.05 22.80 8.02
CA LYS A 144 4.28 22.82 7.21
C LYS A 144 5.44 22.15 7.95
N ASP A 145 5.67 22.50 9.21
CA ASP A 145 6.71 21.88 10.06
C ASP A 145 6.53 20.35 10.13
N SER A 146 5.29 19.90 10.32
CA SER A 146 4.97 18.47 10.39
C SER A 146 5.21 17.74 9.06
N ILE A 147 4.87 18.37 7.93
CA ILE A 147 5.13 17.82 6.60
C ILE A 147 6.63 17.74 6.34
N GLN A 148 7.39 18.77 6.71
CA GLN A 148 8.84 18.81 6.55
C GLN A 148 9.51 17.68 7.34
N GLN A 149 9.08 17.45 8.59
CA GLN A 149 9.53 16.31 9.39
C GLN A 149 9.17 14.97 8.74
N CYS A 150 7.98 14.83 8.16
CA CYS A 150 7.59 13.61 7.45
C CYS A 150 8.52 13.34 6.27
N ILE A 151 8.86 14.36 5.48
CA ILE A 151 9.75 14.25 4.32
C ILE A 151 11.15 13.80 4.75
N SER A 152 11.69 14.32 5.85
CA SER A 152 13.00 13.89 6.38
C SER A 152 13.04 12.41 6.83
N LEU A 153 11.88 11.79 7.07
CA LEU A 153 11.75 10.38 7.43
C LEU A 153 11.49 9.47 6.21
N MET A 154 11.25 10.04 5.02
CA MET A 154 10.96 9.26 3.82
C MET A 154 12.23 8.64 3.21
N PRO A 155 12.12 7.48 2.54
CA PRO A 155 13.18 6.96 1.69
C PRO A 155 13.54 7.98 0.59
N GLY A 156 14.82 8.11 0.25
CA GLY A 156 15.27 9.09 -0.75
C GLY A 156 14.74 8.82 -2.17
N ASP A 157 14.51 7.55 -2.50
CA ASP A 157 13.94 7.10 -3.77
C ASP A 157 12.40 7.17 -3.82
N ALA A 158 11.75 7.51 -2.71
CA ALA A 158 10.31 7.70 -2.67
C ALA A 158 9.92 8.90 -3.55
N TYR A 159 8.86 8.76 -4.32
CA TYR A 159 8.30 9.86 -5.10
C TYR A 159 7.38 10.72 -4.23
N ILE A 160 7.49 12.03 -4.38
CA ILE A 160 6.66 13.00 -3.67
C ILE A 160 6.00 13.97 -4.64
N GLY A 161 4.73 14.27 -4.36
CA GLY A 161 3.94 15.31 -5.04
C GLY A 161 3.16 16.14 -4.03
N ILE A 162 2.80 17.36 -4.41
CA ILE A 162 2.04 18.29 -3.56
C ILE A 162 0.88 18.88 -4.35
N ILE A 163 -0.30 18.86 -3.73
CA ILE A 163 -1.52 19.54 -4.16
C ILE A 163 -1.95 20.43 -3.00
N THR A 164 -2.19 21.71 -3.24
CA THR A 164 -2.79 22.60 -2.24
C THR A 164 -4.20 22.98 -2.69
N PHE A 165 -5.12 23.20 -1.76
CA PHE A 165 -6.47 23.58 -2.11
C PHE A 165 -7.11 24.50 -1.07
N GLY A 166 -7.96 25.38 -1.56
CA GLY A 166 -8.85 26.24 -0.79
C GLY A 166 -10.14 26.41 -1.55
N ASN A 167 -10.44 27.62 -2.03
CA ASN A 167 -11.52 27.82 -3.00
C ASN A 167 -11.20 27.21 -4.38
N MET A 168 -9.92 27.16 -4.74
CA MET A 168 -9.38 26.52 -5.96
C MET A 168 -8.41 25.40 -5.60
N CYS A 169 -8.16 24.49 -6.54
CA CYS A 169 -7.20 23.40 -6.37
C CYS A 169 -5.93 23.68 -7.20
N TYR A 170 -4.76 23.53 -6.60
CA TYR A 170 -3.47 23.80 -7.21
C TYR A 170 -2.64 22.52 -7.25
N VAL A 171 -2.22 22.10 -8.44
CA VAL A 171 -1.31 20.97 -8.65
C VAL A 171 0.07 21.51 -8.95
N HIS A 172 1.05 21.21 -8.10
CA HIS A 172 2.40 21.82 -8.17
C HIS A 172 3.36 20.98 -9.00
N GLU A 173 4.09 21.62 -9.92
CA GLU A 173 5.14 21.00 -10.74
C GLU A 173 6.49 21.17 -10.03
N ILE A 174 6.89 20.15 -9.26
CA ILE A 174 8.08 20.17 -8.39
C ILE A 174 9.39 20.11 -9.19
N GLY A 175 9.39 19.45 -10.34
CA GLY A 175 10.57 19.23 -11.18
C GLY A 175 11.01 20.44 -12.01
N PHE A 176 10.37 21.61 -11.84
CA PHE A 176 10.74 22.84 -12.54
C PHE A 176 11.60 23.71 -11.63
N ASN A 177 12.91 23.78 -11.92
CA ASN A 177 13.90 24.40 -11.02
C ASN A 177 13.98 25.93 -11.14
N ASP A 178 13.45 26.53 -12.20
CA ASP A 178 13.57 27.98 -12.42
C ASP A 178 12.65 28.79 -11.49
N CYS A 179 11.44 28.28 -11.24
CA CYS A 179 10.48 28.90 -10.31
C CYS A 179 9.38 27.91 -9.87
N LEU A 180 8.61 28.29 -8.85
CA LEU A 180 7.43 27.53 -8.43
C LEU A 180 6.33 27.64 -9.50
N LYS A 181 5.93 26.50 -10.05
CA LYS A 181 4.89 26.42 -11.08
C LYS A 181 3.74 25.55 -10.60
N SER A 182 2.51 26.02 -10.79
CA SER A 182 1.30 25.29 -10.41
C SER A 182 0.21 25.40 -11.47
N TYR A 183 -0.64 24.37 -11.52
CA TYR A 183 -1.80 24.29 -12.39
C TYR A 183 -3.07 24.45 -11.55
N VAL A 184 -3.90 25.43 -11.91
CA VAL A 184 -5.07 25.82 -11.11
C VAL A 184 -6.34 25.26 -11.71
N PHE A 185 -7.08 24.52 -10.90
CA PHE A 185 -8.37 23.97 -11.24
C PHE A 185 -9.49 24.62 -10.43
N LYS A 186 -10.61 24.85 -11.10
CA LYS A 186 -11.77 25.50 -10.50
C LYS A 186 -12.49 24.55 -9.55
N GLY A 187 -12.52 24.88 -8.26
CA GLY A 187 -13.01 23.99 -7.22
C GLY A 187 -14.50 23.59 -7.30
N ASN A 188 -15.30 24.35 -8.06
CA ASN A 188 -16.73 24.08 -8.24
C ASN A 188 -17.07 23.33 -9.54
N LYS A 189 -16.06 22.92 -10.31
CA LYS A 189 -16.23 22.16 -11.56
C LYS A 189 -15.71 20.75 -11.32
N GLU A 190 -16.51 19.75 -11.70
CA GLU A 190 -16.04 18.37 -11.74
C GLU A 190 -14.96 18.22 -12.82
N ILE A 191 -13.87 17.54 -12.47
CA ILE A 191 -12.71 17.39 -13.35
C ILE A 191 -12.71 15.96 -13.87
N SER A 192 -12.82 15.83 -15.19
CA SER A 192 -12.66 14.54 -15.84
C SER A 192 -11.18 14.19 -16.02
N ALA A 193 -10.89 12.89 -16.09
CA ALA A 193 -9.55 12.39 -16.40
C ALA A 193 -8.97 13.02 -17.67
N GLN A 194 -9.78 13.17 -18.72
CA GLN A 194 -9.33 13.73 -20.00
C GLN A 194 -8.98 15.21 -19.89
N ASP A 195 -9.74 15.97 -19.10
CA ASP A 195 -9.47 17.39 -18.89
C ASP A 195 -8.16 17.59 -18.12
N LEU A 196 -7.93 16.80 -17.08
CA LEU A 196 -6.71 16.85 -16.29
C LEU A 196 -5.49 16.45 -17.12
N GLN A 197 -5.59 15.38 -17.92
CA GLN A 197 -4.53 14.93 -18.82
C GLN A 197 -4.15 16.00 -19.84
N LYS A 198 -5.15 16.65 -20.46
CA LYS A 198 -4.94 17.74 -21.42
C LYS A 198 -4.32 18.97 -20.75
N GLN A 199 -4.81 19.38 -19.59
CA GLN A 199 -4.32 20.60 -18.91
C GLN A 199 -2.91 20.44 -18.34
N LEU A 200 -2.58 19.26 -17.81
CA LEU A 200 -1.25 18.94 -17.29
C LEU A 200 -0.24 18.53 -18.39
N ASN A 201 -0.71 18.41 -19.64
CA ASN A 201 0.08 17.87 -20.76
C ASN A 201 0.72 16.51 -20.43
N LEU A 202 -0.03 15.65 -19.75
CA LEU A 202 0.37 14.26 -19.52
C LEU A 202 0.09 13.52 -20.83
N GLY A 203 1.11 12.92 -21.46
CA GLY A 203 1.00 12.31 -22.78
C GLY A 203 -0.24 11.40 -22.93
N SER A 204 -0.83 11.34 -24.13
CA SER A 204 -1.99 10.49 -24.38
C SER A 204 -1.60 9.02 -24.34
N ARG A 205 -2.31 8.20 -23.54
CA ARG A 205 -2.10 6.75 -23.43
C ARG A 205 -2.35 5.98 -24.74
N ASN A 206 -2.88 6.66 -25.76
CA ASN A 206 -3.26 6.11 -27.06
C ASN A 206 -2.21 6.28 -28.17
N ASP A 207 -1.01 6.80 -27.88
CA ASP A 207 0.08 6.82 -28.87
C ASP A 207 1.06 5.66 -28.62
N PRO A 208 1.08 4.61 -29.47
CA PRO A 208 1.95 3.45 -29.31
C PRO A 208 3.45 3.78 -29.42
N ARG A 209 3.81 5.02 -29.78
CA ARG A 209 5.19 5.51 -29.89
C ARG A 209 5.65 6.37 -28.70
N SER A 210 4.77 6.66 -27.75
CA SER A 210 5.05 7.55 -26.63
C SER A 210 5.35 6.75 -25.35
N SER A 211 6.64 6.47 -25.12
CA SER A 211 7.17 6.16 -23.78
C SER A 211 7.20 7.40 -22.86
N THR A 212 6.63 8.53 -23.31
CA THR A 212 6.75 9.86 -22.69
C THR A 212 5.69 10.18 -21.63
N THR A 213 4.68 9.32 -21.40
CA THR A 213 3.74 9.49 -20.27
C THR A 213 4.46 9.49 -18.93
N SER A 214 5.45 8.61 -18.74
CA SER A 214 6.27 8.55 -17.51
C SER A 214 7.21 9.76 -17.39
N ALA A 215 7.69 10.33 -18.49
CA ALA A 215 8.57 11.50 -18.47
C ALA A 215 7.81 12.79 -18.08
N SER A 216 6.59 12.97 -18.59
CA SER A 216 5.76 14.13 -18.24
C SER A 216 5.26 14.08 -16.80
N ALA A 217 4.99 12.87 -16.28
CA ALA A 217 4.59 12.58 -14.91
C ALA A 217 5.66 12.94 -13.87
N ARG A 218 6.92 12.61 -14.19
CA ARG A 218 8.07 12.89 -13.33
C ARG A 218 8.18 14.36 -12.97
N ARG A 219 7.70 15.29 -13.79
CA ARG A 219 7.77 16.73 -13.46
C ARG A 219 6.94 17.11 -12.23
N PHE A 220 5.93 16.33 -11.91
CA PHE A 220 5.06 16.56 -10.76
C PHE A 220 5.38 15.61 -9.58
N LEU A 221 5.91 14.42 -9.88
CA LEU A 221 6.38 13.43 -8.91
C LEU A 221 7.90 13.29 -9.00
N GLN A 222 8.61 13.87 -8.03
CA GLN A 222 10.06 13.85 -7.98
C GLN A 222 10.54 12.95 -6.83
N PRO A 223 11.68 12.25 -6.96
CA PRO A 223 12.28 11.54 -5.83
C PRO A 223 12.65 12.51 -4.71
N VAL A 224 12.40 12.15 -3.45
CA VAL A 224 12.71 12.99 -2.28
C VAL A 224 14.17 13.47 -2.30
N SER A 225 15.10 12.59 -2.69
CA SER A 225 16.53 12.91 -2.77
C SER A 225 16.88 14.00 -3.80
N GLU A 226 16.01 14.26 -4.77
CA GLU A 226 16.26 15.20 -5.88
C GLU A 226 15.52 16.53 -5.72
N CYS A 227 14.50 16.60 -4.86
CA CYS A 227 13.58 17.75 -4.80
C CYS A 227 13.37 18.38 -3.42
N GLU A 228 14.17 17.99 -2.41
CA GLU A 228 14.08 18.53 -1.05
C GLU A 228 14.09 20.07 -1.01
N TYR A 229 15.00 20.71 -1.74
CA TYR A 229 15.09 22.17 -1.82
C TYR A 229 13.81 22.80 -2.41
N ASN A 230 13.33 22.28 -3.54
CA ASN A 230 12.13 22.81 -4.21
C ASN A 230 10.88 22.63 -3.33
N ILE A 231 10.80 21.54 -2.58
CA ILE A 231 9.68 21.30 -1.65
C ILE A 231 9.74 22.27 -0.48
N ASN A 232 10.92 22.50 0.11
CA ASN A 232 11.06 23.47 1.19
C ASN A 232 10.66 24.88 0.72
N MET A 233 11.13 25.31 -0.46
CA MET A 233 10.69 26.56 -1.07
C MET A 233 9.17 26.61 -1.28
N LEU A 234 8.57 25.52 -1.76
CA LEU A 234 7.12 25.45 -1.96
C LEU A 234 6.36 25.52 -0.62
N LEU A 235 6.82 24.82 0.41
CA LEU A 235 6.20 24.83 1.74
C LEU A 235 6.27 26.23 2.38
N GLU A 236 7.40 26.91 2.24
CA GLU A 236 7.56 28.30 2.69
C GLU A 236 6.60 29.26 1.96
N ASP A 237 6.41 29.08 0.64
CA ASP A 237 5.52 29.89 -0.19
C ASP A 237 4.02 29.63 0.06
N ILE A 238 3.64 28.48 0.61
CA ILE A 238 2.24 28.18 0.91
C ILE A 238 1.68 29.18 1.92
N GLN A 239 0.69 29.94 1.50
CA GLN A 239 -0.06 30.88 2.34
C GLN A 239 -1.51 30.44 2.53
N LYS A 240 -2.16 31.04 3.52
CA LYS A 240 -3.60 30.90 3.74
C LYS A 240 -4.38 31.30 2.48
N ASP A 241 -5.50 30.61 2.22
CA ASP A 241 -6.40 30.96 1.12
C ASP A 241 -6.90 32.41 1.27
N ASN A 242 -6.57 33.25 0.29
CA ASN A 242 -6.85 34.69 0.32
C ASN A 242 -8.29 35.03 -0.12
N TRP A 243 -9.15 34.04 -0.42
CA TRP A 243 -10.51 34.32 -0.83
C TRP A 243 -11.34 34.86 0.34
N PRO A 244 -12.06 35.98 0.14
CA PRO A 244 -12.84 36.60 1.21
C PRO A 244 -13.93 35.65 1.66
N THR A 245 -14.00 35.44 2.98
CA THR A 245 -15.07 34.69 3.64
C THR A 245 -16.07 35.69 4.23
N PRO A 246 -17.34 35.71 3.76
CA PRO A 246 -18.35 36.60 4.33
C PRO A 246 -18.56 36.36 5.84
N PRO A 247 -19.05 37.35 6.59
CA PRO A 247 -19.48 37.16 7.97
C PRO A 247 -20.46 35.99 8.08
N ASP A 248 -20.35 35.21 9.16
CA ASP A 248 -21.18 34.03 9.44
C ASP A 248 -21.14 32.91 8.39
N GLN A 249 -20.12 32.90 7.53
CA GLN A 249 -19.89 31.83 6.56
C GLN A 249 -18.56 31.13 6.79
N ARG A 250 -18.45 29.90 6.31
CA ARG A 250 -17.18 29.16 6.28
C ARG A 250 -16.44 29.49 4.99
N ALA A 251 -15.11 29.41 5.05
CA ALA A 251 -14.27 29.49 3.85
C ALA A 251 -14.71 28.42 2.84
N LYS A 252 -14.66 28.77 1.54
CA LYS A 252 -14.98 27.84 0.47
C LYS A 252 -13.86 26.83 0.33
N ARG A 253 -14.15 25.55 0.57
CA ARG A 253 -13.18 24.46 0.48
C ARG A 253 -13.58 23.49 -0.64
N CYS A 254 -12.72 23.29 -1.62
CA CYS A 254 -12.96 22.39 -2.74
C CYS A 254 -12.37 20.98 -2.52
N THR A 255 -12.51 20.44 -1.31
CA THR A 255 -11.94 19.12 -0.91
C THR A 255 -12.31 17.99 -1.87
N ARG A 256 -13.53 18.00 -2.42
CA ARG A 256 -13.94 17.01 -3.43
C ARG A 256 -13.09 17.11 -4.69
N CYS A 257 -12.93 18.33 -5.20
CA CYS A 257 -12.15 18.62 -6.40
C CYS A 257 -10.67 18.24 -6.21
N SER A 258 -10.09 18.53 -5.04
CA SER A 258 -8.69 18.19 -4.74
C SER A 258 -8.46 16.68 -4.62
N ILE A 259 -9.39 15.94 -4.01
CA ILE A 259 -9.34 14.47 -3.96
C ILE A 259 -9.53 13.88 -5.36
N GLU A 260 -10.45 14.41 -6.17
CA GLU A 260 -10.64 13.97 -7.56
C GLU A 260 -9.38 14.21 -8.40
N CYS A 261 -8.74 15.39 -8.28
CA CYS A 261 -7.45 15.67 -8.91
C CYS A 261 -6.39 14.66 -8.47
N CYS A 262 -6.24 14.45 -7.16
CA CYS A 262 -5.29 13.49 -6.58
C CYS A 262 -5.51 12.07 -7.12
N TYR A 263 -6.77 11.60 -7.12
CA TYR A 263 -7.15 10.28 -7.62
C TYR A 263 -6.79 10.10 -9.09
N TRP A 264 -7.21 11.05 -9.95
CA TRP A 264 -6.94 10.97 -11.37
C TRP A 264 -5.45 11.07 -11.68
N PHE A 265 -4.76 11.92 -10.95
CA PHE A 265 -3.32 12.09 -11.05
C PHE A 265 -2.60 10.78 -10.70
N ILE A 266 -2.87 10.16 -9.55
CA ILE A 266 -2.29 8.85 -9.20
C ILE A 266 -2.59 7.80 -10.26
N ARG A 267 -3.85 7.67 -10.70
CA ARG A 267 -4.28 6.65 -11.69
C ARG A 267 -3.65 6.82 -13.08
N MET A 268 -3.19 8.03 -13.41
CA MET A 268 -2.51 8.29 -14.68
C MET A 268 -1.01 8.03 -14.62
N LEU A 269 -0.41 8.14 -13.43
CA LEU A 269 1.04 8.10 -13.25
C LEU A 269 1.57 6.76 -12.69
N LEU A 270 0.73 6.01 -11.96
CA LEU A 270 1.00 4.68 -11.42
C LEU A 270 0.04 3.65 -12.05
#